data_AF-A0A958AGT5-F1
#
_entry.id   AF-A0A958AGT5-F1
#
_cell.length_a   1.000
_cell.length_b   1.000
_cell.length_c   1.000
_cell.angle_alpha   90.00
_cell.angle_beta   90.00
_cell.angle_gamma   90.00
#
_symmetry.space_group_name_H-M   'P 1'
#
loop_
_entity.id
_entity.type
_entity.pdbx_description
1 polymer ?
#
loop_
_entity_poly.entity_id
_entity_poly.type
_entity_poly.pdbx_seq_one_letter_code
_entity_poly.pdbx_strand_id
1 'polypeptide(L)'
;KQFLQAATCETYRLPGGGRVTLEAPHPGSFGAILAGHSRLWIASLDLPLPWLSYLERYGAPIRYKYVDQAWPAAYYQTVYATEPGSAEMPSAGRAFTPEIVTQLVARGVQVAPLILHTGVASLEGHEPPYEEFYRVPDSTARLVNLAHVNGGRVVAVGTTVVRALETVTGEDGVTRGGEGWTR
;
A
#
# COMPACT_ATOMS: atom_id res chain seq x y z
N LYS A 1 4.52 22.81 5.51
CA LYS A 1 5.06 21.42 5.60
C LYS A 1 5.61 21.23 7.02
N GLN A 2 4.72 20.98 7.99
CA GLN A 2 5.01 21.10 9.43
C GLN A 2 6.05 20.09 9.93
N PHE A 3 6.20 18.95 9.25
CA PHE A 3 7.04 17.83 9.73
C PHE A 3 8.45 17.77 9.11
N LEU A 4 8.80 18.67 8.17
CA LEU A 4 10.10 18.63 7.50
C LEU A 4 11.27 18.86 8.45
N GLN A 5 11.07 19.71 9.45
CA GLN A 5 12.09 20.10 10.43
C GLN A 5 11.75 19.54 11.83
N ALA A 6 10.86 18.55 11.89
CA ALA A 6 10.47 17.95 13.15
C ALA A 6 11.62 17.16 13.77
N ALA A 7 11.54 16.96 15.09
CA ALA A 7 12.52 16.17 15.84
C ALA A 7 11.90 14.89 16.38
N THR A 8 12.75 13.89 16.62
CA THR A 8 12.39 12.69 17.38
C THR A 8 11.85 13.08 18.77
N CYS A 9 10.84 12.34 19.23
CA CYS A 9 10.05 12.55 20.45
C CYS A 9 9.16 13.80 20.44
N GLU A 10 9.10 14.57 19.35
CA GLU A 10 8.20 15.71 19.25
C GLU A 10 6.74 15.23 19.18
N THR A 11 5.85 15.91 19.91
CA THR A 11 4.44 15.56 20.01
C THR A 11 3.54 16.67 19.49
N TYR A 12 2.58 16.31 18.64
CA TYR A 12 1.65 17.23 18.00
C TYR A 12 0.21 16.91 18.38
N ARG A 13 -0.62 17.95 18.54
CA ARG A 13 -2.06 17.81 18.73
C ARG A 13 -2.74 17.62 17.37
N LEU A 14 -3.63 16.64 17.30
CA LEU A 14 -4.48 16.34 16.17
C LEU A 14 -5.93 16.77 16.45
N PRO A 15 -6.78 16.90 15.41
CA PRO A 15 -8.20 17.20 15.57
C PRO A 15 -8.92 16.25 16.53
N GLY A 16 -10.02 16.71 17.14
CA GLY A 16 -10.83 15.87 18.02
C GLY A 16 -10.13 15.39 19.30
N GLY A 17 -8.97 15.94 19.64
CA GLY A 17 -8.22 15.57 20.85
C GLY A 17 -7.19 14.46 20.66
N GLY A 18 -6.95 14.00 19.42
CA GLY A 18 -5.87 13.05 19.14
C GLY A 18 -4.48 13.66 19.34
N ARG A 19 -3.48 12.81 19.50
CA ARG A 19 -2.06 13.17 19.59
C ARG A 19 -1.22 12.23 18.74
N VAL A 20 -0.14 12.76 18.19
CA VAL A 20 0.90 11.98 17.50
C VAL A 20 2.25 12.32 18.09
N THR A 21 3.05 11.31 18.38
CA THR A 21 4.45 11.44 18.82
C THR A 21 5.34 10.84 17.75
N LEU A 22 6.32 11.61 17.29
CA LEU A 22 7.26 11.16 16.27
C LEU A 22 8.38 10.34 16.92
N GLU A 23 8.48 9.07 16.60
CA GLU A 23 9.42 8.14 17.24
C GLU A 23 10.77 8.11 16.55
N ALA A 24 10.76 8.11 15.21
CA ALA A 24 11.97 8.11 14.41
C ALA A 24 11.66 8.55 12.97
N PRO A 25 12.64 9.10 12.24
CA PRO A 25 12.54 9.24 10.79
C PRO A 25 12.30 7.87 10.12
N HIS A 26 11.51 7.85 9.05
CA HIS A 26 11.29 6.62 8.29
C HIS A 26 12.60 6.15 7.65
N PRO A 27 12.95 4.84 7.69
CA PRO A 27 14.23 4.34 7.18
C PRO A 27 14.49 4.68 5.70
N GLY A 28 13.44 4.70 4.87
CA GLY A 28 13.54 5.09 3.46
C GLY A 28 13.82 6.58 3.22
N SER A 29 13.75 7.44 4.24
CA SER A 29 14.05 8.86 4.16
C SER A 29 15.52 9.20 4.48
N PHE A 30 16.41 8.20 4.57
CA PHE A 30 17.82 8.39 4.98
C PHE A 30 18.58 9.44 4.15
N GLY A 31 18.34 9.50 2.83
CA GLY A 31 18.93 10.53 1.97
C GLY A 31 18.45 11.95 2.28
N ALA A 32 17.18 12.10 2.67
CA ALA A 32 16.60 13.38 3.07
C ALA A 32 17.07 13.82 4.47
N ILE A 33 17.29 12.87 5.39
CA ILE A 33 17.82 13.13 6.74
C ILE A 33 19.21 13.77 6.67
N LEU A 34 20.09 13.28 5.78
CA LEU A 34 21.42 13.87 5.55
C LEU A 34 21.35 15.32 5.04
N ALA A 35 20.26 15.68 4.37
CA ALA A 35 19.95 17.04 3.95
C ALA A 35 19.16 17.85 5.01
N GLY A 36 19.05 17.33 6.24
CA GLY A 36 18.41 18.00 7.37
C GLY A 36 16.88 18.00 7.33
N HIS A 37 16.24 17.14 6.53
CA HIS A 37 14.79 17.11 6.38
C HIS A 37 14.24 15.68 6.37
N SER A 38 13.26 15.36 7.23
CA SER A 38 12.52 14.09 7.12
C SER A 38 11.08 14.33 6.70
N ARG A 39 10.62 13.61 5.69
CA ARG A 39 9.24 13.71 5.17
C ARG A 39 8.30 12.68 5.79
N LEU A 40 8.82 11.49 6.07
CA LEU A 40 8.08 10.39 6.66
C LEU A 40 8.66 10.06 8.03
N TRP A 41 7.78 9.67 8.93
CA TRP A 41 8.11 9.40 10.31
C TRP A 41 7.41 8.13 10.76
N ILE A 42 8.11 7.33 11.54
CA ILE A 42 7.49 6.33 12.41
C ILE A 42 6.92 7.11 13.58
N ALA A 43 5.65 6.89 13.89
CA ALA A 43 4.95 7.67 14.90
C ALA A 43 3.96 6.82 15.69
N SER A 44 3.83 7.14 16.97
CA SER A 44 2.81 6.59 17.86
C SER A 44 1.58 7.50 17.88
N LEU A 45 0.39 6.90 17.82
CA LEU A 45 -0.88 7.61 17.82
C LEU A 45 -1.63 7.35 19.12
N ASP A 46 -2.00 8.43 19.81
CA ASP A 46 -2.91 8.41 20.95
C ASP A 46 -4.22 9.07 20.51
N LEU A 47 -5.22 8.24 20.19
CA LEU A 47 -6.44 8.67 19.53
C LEU A 47 -7.66 8.42 20.41
N PRO A 48 -8.65 9.32 20.41
CA PRO A 48 -9.90 9.14 21.15
C PRO A 48 -10.85 8.10 20.52
N LEU A 49 -10.48 7.56 19.35
CA LEU A 49 -11.25 6.60 18.56
C LEU A 49 -10.30 5.55 17.97
N PRO A 50 -10.79 4.36 17.60
CA PRO A 50 -10.04 3.44 16.75
C PRO A 50 -9.48 4.16 15.52
N TRP A 51 -8.23 3.86 15.15
CA TRP A 51 -7.48 4.66 14.18
C TRP A 51 -8.17 4.81 12.82
N LEU A 52 -8.83 3.75 12.31
CA LEU A 52 -9.58 3.81 11.06
C LEU A 52 -10.73 4.81 11.14
N SER A 53 -11.59 4.70 12.16
CA SER A 53 -12.71 5.62 12.38
C SER A 53 -12.24 7.07 12.61
N TYR A 54 -11.08 7.24 13.25
CA TYR A 54 -10.45 8.54 13.41
C TYR A 54 -10.03 9.13 12.05
N LEU A 55 -9.36 8.34 11.19
CA LEU A 55 -8.94 8.76 9.85
C LEU A 55 -10.11 9.01 8.90
N GLU A 56 -11.19 8.22 8.98
CA GLU A 56 -12.40 8.47 8.20
C GLU A 56 -13.03 9.83 8.53
N ARG A 57 -12.94 10.25 9.80
CA ARG A 57 -13.54 11.50 10.28
C ARG A 57 -12.64 12.72 10.09
N TYR A 58 -11.34 12.57 10.35
CA TYR A 58 -10.40 13.70 10.42
C TYR A 58 -9.25 13.62 9.42
N GLY A 59 -9.05 12.46 8.79
CA GLY A 59 -8.02 12.24 7.79
C GLY A 59 -8.47 12.64 6.38
N ALA A 60 -7.52 12.55 5.46
CA ALA A 60 -7.76 12.72 4.02
C ALA A 60 -6.76 11.87 3.23
N PRO A 61 -7.16 11.29 2.08
CA PRO A 61 -6.24 10.60 1.19
C PRO A 61 -5.09 11.50 0.72
N ILE A 62 -3.91 10.91 0.54
CA ILE A 62 -2.79 11.59 -0.11
C ILE A 62 -3.18 11.89 -1.56
N ARG A 63 -2.99 13.13 -2.00
CA ARG A 63 -3.28 13.57 -3.36
C ARG A 63 -2.17 14.45 -3.91
N TYR A 64 -1.98 14.41 -5.23
CA TYR A 64 -1.04 15.31 -5.89
C TYR A 64 -1.46 16.77 -5.76
N LYS A 65 -0.47 17.66 -5.73
CA LYS A 65 -0.68 19.11 -5.59
C LYS A 65 -1.56 19.72 -6.70
N TYR A 66 -1.59 19.11 -7.89
CA TYR A 66 -2.39 19.58 -9.02
C TYR A 66 -3.85 19.08 -8.99
N VAL A 67 -4.23 18.25 -8.00
CA VAL A 67 -5.61 17.76 -7.82
C VAL A 67 -6.30 18.62 -6.78
N ASP A 68 -7.10 19.58 -7.24
CA ASP A 68 -7.80 20.52 -6.34
C ASP A 68 -8.98 19.87 -5.63
N GLN A 69 -9.65 18.91 -6.29
CA GLN A 69 -10.81 18.22 -5.74
C GLN A 69 -10.42 17.19 -4.67
N ALA A 70 -11.13 17.23 -3.55
CA ALA A 70 -11.03 16.18 -2.53
C ALA A 70 -12.07 15.11 -2.82
N TRP A 71 -11.64 13.85 -2.76
CA TRP A 71 -12.52 12.69 -2.91
C TRP A 71 -12.50 11.86 -1.63
N PRO A 72 -13.62 11.18 -1.29
CA PRO A 72 -13.65 10.30 -0.12
C PRO A 72 -12.66 9.14 -0.29
N ALA A 73 -12.20 8.54 0.81
CA ALA A 73 -11.27 7.41 0.78
C ALA A 73 -11.75 6.25 -0.12
N ALA A 74 -13.06 6.00 -0.14
CA ALA A 74 -13.67 4.98 -1.01
C ALA A 74 -13.40 5.21 -2.52
N TYR A 75 -13.21 6.46 -2.97
CA TYR A 75 -12.87 6.75 -4.36
C TYR A 75 -11.50 6.19 -4.76
N TYR A 76 -10.58 6.06 -3.80
CA TYR A 76 -9.22 5.58 -4.00
C TYR A 76 -9.07 4.07 -3.78
N GLN A 77 -10.17 3.36 -3.51
CA GLN A 77 -10.16 1.91 -3.38
C GLN A 77 -10.41 1.25 -4.73
N THR A 78 -9.75 0.12 -4.98
CA THR A 78 -10.10 -0.74 -6.12
C THR A 78 -11.39 -1.49 -5.81
N VAL A 79 -12.08 -1.94 -6.85
CA VAL A 79 -13.38 -2.64 -6.72
C VAL A 79 -13.29 -4.01 -6.04
N TYR A 80 -12.07 -4.48 -5.80
CA TYR A 80 -11.75 -5.75 -5.16
C TYR A 80 -10.86 -5.58 -3.91
N ALA A 81 -10.77 -4.35 -3.36
CA ALA A 81 -10.07 -4.11 -2.10
C ALA A 81 -10.88 -4.66 -0.92
N THR A 82 -10.21 -5.35 0.01
CA THR A 82 -10.83 -5.95 1.20
C THR A 82 -10.29 -5.40 2.51
N GLU A 83 -9.08 -4.84 2.52
CA GLU A 83 -8.39 -4.39 3.72
C GLU A 83 -7.81 -2.98 3.50
N PRO A 84 -8.08 -2.00 4.40
CA PRO A 84 -7.43 -0.71 4.38
C PRO A 84 -5.98 -0.84 4.91
N GLY A 85 -5.07 -0.04 4.37
CA GLY A 85 -3.69 0.00 4.86
C GLY A 85 -2.70 0.71 3.94
N SER A 86 -3.04 0.87 2.67
CA SER A 86 -2.21 1.60 1.72
C SER A 86 -2.18 3.11 1.99
N ALA A 87 -1.02 3.73 1.80
CA ALA A 87 -0.86 5.18 1.77
C ALA A 87 -1.37 5.78 0.44
N GLU A 88 -1.17 5.07 -0.67
CA GLU A 88 -1.62 5.46 -2.00
C GLU A 88 -2.49 4.38 -2.66
N MET A 89 -3.25 4.75 -3.67
CA MET A 89 -4.06 3.80 -4.45
C MET A 89 -3.18 2.92 -5.35
N PRO A 90 -3.39 1.59 -5.40
CA PRO A 90 -2.75 0.71 -6.38
C PRO A 90 -3.31 0.97 -7.79
N SER A 91 -2.69 1.89 -8.51
CA SER A 91 -3.24 2.52 -9.72
C SER A 91 -3.49 1.55 -10.88
N ALA A 92 -2.73 0.46 -11.01
CA ALA A 92 -2.96 -0.57 -12.03
C ALA A 92 -4.35 -1.23 -11.91
N GLY A 93 -4.89 -1.29 -10.68
CA GLY A 93 -6.23 -1.80 -10.42
C GLY A 93 -7.35 -0.81 -10.72
N ARG A 94 -7.03 0.45 -10.98
CA ARG A 94 -8.04 1.53 -11.12
C ARG A 94 -8.96 1.33 -12.31
N ALA A 95 -8.47 0.72 -13.39
CA ALA A 95 -9.25 0.48 -14.60
C ALA A 95 -10.29 -0.65 -14.44
N PHE A 96 -10.23 -1.43 -13.36
CA PHE A 96 -11.16 -2.53 -13.13
C PHE A 96 -12.46 -2.02 -12.51
N THR A 97 -13.58 -2.36 -13.15
CA THR A 97 -14.93 -2.17 -12.61
C THR A 97 -15.55 -3.52 -12.24
N PRO A 98 -16.61 -3.56 -11.42
CA PRO A 98 -17.30 -4.81 -11.12
C PRO A 98 -17.77 -5.54 -12.38
N GLU A 99 -18.19 -4.80 -13.42
CA GLU A 99 -18.61 -5.36 -14.71
C GLU A 99 -17.44 -6.02 -15.46
N ILE A 100 -16.28 -5.37 -15.50
CA ILE A 100 -15.08 -5.93 -16.14
C ILE A 100 -14.64 -7.20 -15.41
N VAL A 101 -14.60 -7.18 -14.07
CA VAL A 101 -14.23 -8.35 -13.26
C VAL A 101 -15.22 -9.49 -13.52
N THR A 102 -16.52 -9.21 -13.52
CA THR A 102 -17.56 -10.21 -13.80
C THR A 102 -17.42 -10.81 -15.20
N GLN A 103 -17.14 -9.99 -16.21
CA GLN A 103 -16.94 -10.46 -17.58
C GLN A 103 -15.68 -11.34 -17.74
N LEU A 104 -14.61 -11.05 -17.00
CA LEU A 104 -13.40 -11.87 -16.98
C LEU A 104 -13.72 -13.25 -16.39
N VAL A 105 -14.37 -13.28 -15.22
CA VAL A 105 -14.77 -14.52 -14.55
C VAL A 105 -15.71 -15.34 -15.43
N ALA A 106 -16.71 -14.72 -16.07
CA ALA A 106 -17.64 -15.39 -16.97
C ALA A 106 -16.96 -16.00 -18.22
N ARG A 107 -15.79 -15.48 -18.61
CA ARG A 107 -14.96 -16.02 -19.71
C ARG A 107 -13.94 -17.06 -19.23
N GLY A 108 -14.01 -17.48 -17.97
CA GLY A 108 -13.12 -18.49 -17.39
C GLY A 108 -11.78 -17.93 -16.89
N VAL A 109 -11.61 -16.62 -16.80
CA VAL A 109 -10.42 -16.01 -16.19
C VAL A 109 -10.56 -16.08 -14.67
N GLN A 110 -9.65 -16.78 -14.01
CA GLN A 110 -9.60 -16.86 -12.56
C GLN A 110 -9.02 -15.57 -11.96
N VAL A 111 -9.59 -15.12 -10.85
CA VAL A 111 -9.09 -13.98 -10.07
C VAL A 111 -8.50 -14.50 -8.77
N ALA A 112 -7.23 -14.22 -8.52
CA ALA A 112 -6.50 -14.66 -7.33
C ALA A 112 -6.08 -13.41 -6.52
N PRO A 113 -6.74 -13.12 -5.38
CA PRO A 113 -6.48 -11.90 -4.61
C PRO A 113 -5.22 -12.01 -3.75
N LEU A 114 -4.50 -10.91 -3.60
CA LEU A 114 -3.47 -10.74 -2.58
C LEU A 114 -3.64 -9.37 -1.91
N ILE A 115 -3.11 -9.22 -0.71
CA ILE A 115 -3.12 -7.94 -0.01
C ILE A 115 -1.81 -7.25 -0.27
N LEU A 116 -1.90 -5.94 -0.47
CA LEU A 116 -0.75 -5.08 -0.54
C LEU A 116 -1.05 -3.72 0.08
N HIS A 117 -0.11 -3.19 0.86
CA HIS A 117 -0.16 -1.83 1.38
C HIS A 117 0.86 -0.99 0.63
N THR A 118 0.40 -0.35 -0.44
CA THR A 118 1.21 0.52 -1.29
C THR A 118 1.71 1.72 -0.50
N GLY A 119 3.02 1.97 -0.59
CA GLY A 119 3.70 3.09 0.04
C GLY A 119 3.45 4.41 -0.69
N VAL A 120 4.15 5.46 -0.26
CA VAL A 120 4.12 6.77 -0.94
C VAL A 120 5.00 6.71 -2.19
N ALA A 121 4.42 6.89 -3.38
CA ALA A 121 5.14 6.77 -4.66
C ALA A 121 5.81 8.09 -5.09
N SER A 122 5.45 9.21 -4.46
CA SER A 122 6.08 10.52 -4.70
C SER A 122 7.40 10.69 -3.92
N LEU A 123 8.41 9.93 -4.33
CA LEU A 123 9.80 10.07 -3.87
C LEU A 123 10.30 11.48 -4.21
N GLU A 124 10.76 12.25 -3.22
CA GLU A 124 11.46 13.52 -3.45
C GLU A 124 12.95 13.29 -3.24
N GLY A 125 13.81 13.63 -4.22
CA GLY A 125 15.25 13.59 -4.02
C GLY A 125 15.89 12.19 -4.03
N HIS A 126 15.71 11.44 -5.13
CA HIS A 126 16.38 10.13 -5.38
C HIS A 126 16.22 9.11 -4.24
N GLU A 127 15.16 9.22 -3.44
CA GLU A 127 14.83 8.21 -2.42
C GLU A 127 14.63 6.84 -3.11
N PRO A 128 15.07 5.73 -2.48
CA PRO A 128 14.72 4.41 -2.96
C PRO A 128 13.22 4.14 -2.76
N PRO A 129 12.61 3.20 -3.51
CA PRO A 129 11.27 2.72 -3.22
C PRO A 129 11.14 2.27 -1.76
N TYR A 130 10.03 2.65 -1.12
CA TYR A 130 9.72 2.20 0.23
C TYR A 130 9.31 0.73 0.25
N GLU A 131 9.58 0.06 1.36
CA GLU A 131 9.05 -1.29 1.59
C GLU A 131 7.53 -1.27 1.62
N GLU A 132 6.94 -2.27 0.97
CA GLU A 132 5.50 -2.45 0.91
C GLU A 132 5.14 -3.76 1.60
N PHE A 133 4.18 -3.70 2.52
CA PHE A 133 3.66 -4.90 3.14
C PHE A 133 2.85 -5.68 2.10
N TYR A 134 3.06 -6.99 2.05
CA TYR A 134 2.27 -7.91 1.23
C TYR A 134 1.78 -9.09 2.06
N ARG A 135 0.67 -9.67 1.61
CA ARG A 135 0.23 -11.01 2.01
C ARG A 135 -0.28 -11.75 0.78
N VAL A 136 0.37 -12.85 0.44
CA VAL A 136 -0.05 -13.82 -0.56
C VAL A 136 -0.68 -15.00 0.18
N PRO A 137 -2.01 -15.19 0.12
CA PRO A 137 -2.65 -16.35 0.71
C PRO A 137 -2.23 -17.66 0.02
N ASP A 138 -2.25 -18.78 0.76
CA ASP A 138 -2.00 -20.11 0.18
C ASP A 138 -2.95 -20.44 -0.98
N SER A 139 -4.20 -19.96 -0.93
CA SER A 139 -5.16 -20.11 -2.03
C SER A 139 -4.68 -19.44 -3.30
N THR A 140 -4.12 -18.24 -3.21
CA THR A 140 -3.55 -17.50 -4.34
C THR A 140 -2.30 -18.18 -4.87
N ALA A 141 -1.41 -18.63 -3.99
CA ALA A 141 -0.22 -19.39 -4.39
C ALA A 141 -0.60 -20.69 -5.13
N ARG A 142 -1.61 -21.42 -4.67
CA ARG A 142 -2.13 -22.63 -5.35
C ARG A 142 -2.68 -22.31 -6.74
N LEU A 143 -3.43 -21.21 -6.90
CA LEU A 143 -3.97 -20.81 -8.21
C LEU A 143 -2.85 -20.43 -9.19
N VAL A 144 -1.83 -19.72 -8.72
CA VAL A 144 -0.64 -19.38 -9.52
C VAL A 144 0.08 -20.65 -9.99
N ASN A 145 0.40 -21.57 -9.07
CA ASN A 145 1.06 -22.82 -9.42
C ASN A 145 0.22 -23.68 -10.38
N LEU A 146 -1.10 -23.76 -10.16
CA LEU A 146 -2.01 -24.50 -11.04
C LEU A 146 -2.05 -23.89 -12.45
N ALA A 147 -2.03 -22.56 -12.56
CA ALA A 147 -1.96 -21.90 -13.86
C ALA A 147 -0.67 -22.28 -14.60
N HIS A 148 0.48 -22.31 -13.92
CA HIS A 148 1.75 -22.74 -14.52
C HIS A 148 1.73 -24.21 -14.95
N VAL A 149 1.27 -25.13 -14.08
CA VAL A 149 1.18 -26.57 -14.39
C VAL A 149 0.29 -26.84 -15.60
N ASN A 150 -0.79 -26.07 -15.76
CA ASN A 150 -1.72 -26.20 -16.88
C ASN A 150 -1.27 -25.46 -18.16
N GLY A 151 -0.07 -24.88 -18.19
CA GLY A 151 0.42 -24.08 -19.33
C GLY A 151 -0.34 -22.76 -19.53
N GLY A 152 -1.03 -22.29 -18.49
CA GLY A 152 -1.76 -21.03 -18.45
C GLY A 152 -0.84 -19.82 -18.22
N ARG A 153 -1.47 -18.64 -18.14
CA ARG A 153 -0.77 -17.37 -17.90
C ARG A 153 -1.20 -16.78 -16.56
N VAL A 154 -0.22 -16.25 -15.82
CA VAL A 154 -0.45 -15.41 -14.65
C VAL A 154 -0.23 -13.96 -15.06
N VAL A 155 -1.24 -13.12 -14.90
CA VAL A 155 -1.19 -11.70 -15.25
C VAL A 155 -1.30 -10.88 -13.96
N ALA A 156 -0.17 -10.36 -13.50
CA ALA A 156 -0.12 -9.50 -12.32
C ALA A 156 -0.67 -8.10 -12.65
N VAL A 157 -1.59 -7.61 -11.82
CA VAL A 157 -2.18 -6.28 -11.97
C VAL A 157 -1.38 -5.25 -11.17
N GLY A 158 -0.24 -4.86 -11.74
CA GLY A 158 0.66 -3.85 -11.18
C GLY A 158 2.02 -4.41 -10.78
N THR A 159 3.04 -3.56 -10.84
CA THR A 159 4.44 -3.94 -10.53
C THR A 159 4.62 -4.40 -9.10
N THR A 160 3.86 -3.86 -8.15
CA THR A 160 3.95 -4.31 -6.77
C THR A 160 3.38 -5.71 -6.55
N VAL A 161 2.34 -6.09 -7.31
CA VAL A 161 1.81 -7.46 -7.33
C VAL A 161 2.87 -8.42 -7.86
N VAL A 162 3.64 -8.01 -8.88
CA VAL A 162 4.78 -8.78 -9.40
C VAL A 162 5.79 -9.03 -8.28
N ARG A 163 6.28 -7.97 -7.62
CA ARG A 163 7.26 -8.09 -6.53
C ARG A 163 6.79 -9.01 -5.40
N ALA A 164 5.53 -8.89 -4.98
CA ALA A 164 4.96 -9.75 -3.94
C ALA A 164 4.98 -11.24 -4.35
N LEU A 165 4.58 -11.55 -5.60
CA LEU A 165 4.60 -12.92 -6.12
C LEU A 165 6.02 -13.46 -6.29
N GLU A 166 6.95 -12.64 -6.79
CA GLU A 166 8.37 -13.01 -6.91
C GLU A 166 9.00 -13.27 -5.54
N THR A 167 8.67 -12.46 -4.52
CA THR A 167 9.18 -12.61 -3.16
C THR A 167 8.82 -13.98 -2.55
N VAL A 168 7.63 -14.50 -2.85
CA VAL A 168 7.16 -15.79 -2.31
C VAL A 168 7.33 -16.96 -3.27
N THR A 169 7.98 -16.75 -4.41
CA THR A 169 8.30 -17.79 -5.38
C THR A 169 9.75 -18.21 -5.21
N GLY A 170 9.97 -19.49 -4.90
CA GLY A 170 11.31 -20.02 -4.72
C GLY A 170 12.08 -20.13 -6.04
N GLU A 171 13.39 -20.41 -5.95
CA GLU A 171 14.23 -20.72 -7.12
C GLU A 171 13.73 -21.96 -7.90
N ASP A 172 12.94 -22.81 -7.24
CA ASP A 172 12.24 -23.96 -7.84
C ASP A 172 11.03 -23.56 -8.70
N GLY A 173 10.72 -22.27 -8.79
CA GLY A 173 9.56 -21.75 -9.52
C GLY A 173 8.22 -22.00 -8.82
N VAL A 174 8.24 -22.46 -7.56
CA VAL A 174 7.02 -22.76 -6.79
C VAL A 174 6.65 -21.58 -5.90
N THR A 175 5.47 -21.01 -6.14
CA THR A 175 4.89 -19.94 -5.31
C THR A 175 4.33 -20.54 -4.03
N ARG A 176 4.64 -19.94 -2.87
CA ARG A 176 4.14 -20.35 -1.55
C ARG A 176 3.36 -19.21 -0.90
N GLY A 177 2.43 -19.52 -0.01
CA GLY A 177 1.79 -18.47 0.79
C GLY A 177 2.83 -17.81 1.71
N GLY A 178 2.65 -16.52 1.97
CA GLY A 178 3.57 -15.75 2.79
C GLY A 178 3.11 -14.32 3.00
N GLU A 179 3.65 -13.70 4.04
CA GLU A 179 3.46 -12.28 4.32
C GLU A 179 4.78 -11.67 4.80
N GLY A 180 4.93 -10.37 4.57
CA GLY A 180 6.13 -9.64 4.95
C GLY A 180 6.25 -8.34 4.20
N TRP A 181 7.48 -7.88 4.05
CA TRP A 181 7.83 -6.64 3.38
C TRP A 181 8.61 -6.95 2.10
N THR A 182 8.29 -6.27 1.00
CA THR A 182 8.97 -6.41 -0.29
C THR A 182 9.45 -5.05 -0.81
N ARG A 183 10.50 -5.04 -1.66
CA ARG A 183 11.12 -3.85 -2.26
C ARG A 183 11.23 -3.99 -3.76
#